data_AF-A0A3C1LVY5-F1
#
_entry.id   AF-A0A3C1LVY5-F1
#
_cell.length_a   1.000
_cell.length_b   1.000
_cell.length_c   1.000
_cell.angle_alpha   90.00
_cell.angle_beta   90.00
_cell.angle_gamma   90.00
#
_symmetry.space_group_name_H-M   'P 1'
#
loop_
_entity.id
_entity.type
_entity.pdbx_description
1 polymer ?
#
loop_
_entity_poly.entity_id
_entity_poly.type
_entity_poly.pdbx_seq_one_letter_code
_entity_poly.pdbx_strand_id
1 'polypeptide(L)'
;MLIIATLYYKGYVQLNKQTVLIVDDSILICGIVKSMLQENDDIEVVSAGNGSEALELADKLTPDLILLDIVLPNIAATRFAQGLKPTPKPQISP
;
A
#
# COMPACT_ATOMS: atom_id res chain seq x y z
N MET A 1 1.27 13.38 -25.22
CA MET A 1 1.91 14.64 -24.76
C MET A 1 0.95 15.83 -24.66
N LEU A 2 -0.07 15.98 -25.53
CA LEU A 2 -0.99 17.14 -25.47
C LEU A 2 -2.15 17.04 -24.45
N ILE A 3 -2.51 15.83 -23.99
CA ILE A 3 -3.66 15.63 -23.09
C ILE A 3 -3.36 16.10 -21.65
N ILE A 4 -2.10 15.99 -21.22
CA ILE A 4 -1.67 16.34 -19.85
C ILE A 4 -1.74 17.86 -19.61
N ALA A 5 -1.42 18.68 -20.63
CA ALA A 5 -1.45 20.14 -20.53
C ALA A 5 -2.87 20.71 -20.37
N THR A 6 -3.88 20.07 -20.98
CA THR A 6 -5.28 20.51 -20.90
C THR A 6 -5.88 20.28 -19.51
N LEU A 7 -5.47 19.21 -18.81
CA LEU A 7 -5.87 18.98 -17.42
C LEU A 7 -5.18 19.97 -16.45
N TYR A 8 -3.95 20.40 -16.75
CA TYR A 8 -3.19 21.41 -15.99
C TYR A 8 -3.97 22.75 -15.90
N TYR A 9 -4.73 23.11 -16.94
CA TYR A 9 -5.41 24.40 -17.05
C TYR A 9 -6.81 24.46 -16.41
N LYS A 10 -7.41 23.32 -15.98
CA LYS A 10 -8.82 23.28 -15.52
C LYS A 10 -9.08 22.63 -14.15
N GLY A 11 -8.05 22.45 -13.33
CA GLY A 11 -8.18 21.91 -11.97
C GLY A 11 -7.81 20.44 -11.92
N TYR A 12 -6.75 20.11 -11.20
CA TYR A 12 -6.30 18.74 -11.03
C TYR A 12 -7.28 18.00 -10.14
N VAL A 13 -7.78 16.89 -10.69
CA VAL A 13 -8.08 15.74 -9.84
C VAL A 13 -6.73 15.21 -9.39
N GLN A 14 -6.51 15.14 -8.09
CA GLN A 14 -5.30 14.56 -7.55
C GLN A 14 -5.32 13.06 -7.89
N LEU A 15 -4.47 12.63 -8.83
CA LEU A 15 -4.19 11.21 -9.05
C LEU A 15 -3.33 10.76 -7.87
N ASN A 16 -3.97 10.45 -6.74
CA ASN A 16 -3.25 9.88 -5.60
C ASN A 16 -2.78 8.50 -6.03
N LYS A 17 -1.47 8.32 -6.16
CA LYS A 17 -0.87 6.99 -6.27
C LYS A 17 -1.32 6.16 -5.08
N GLN A 18 -1.91 5.00 -5.34
CA GLN A 18 -2.36 4.08 -4.30
C GLN A 18 -1.15 3.37 -3.74
N THR A 19 -0.93 3.47 -2.43
CA THR A 19 0.18 2.82 -1.77
C THR A 19 -0.27 1.48 -1.18
N VAL A 20 0.35 0.38 -1.63
CA VAL A 20 0.11 -0.97 -1.13
C VAL A 20 1.31 -1.42 -0.31
N LEU A 21 1.07 -1.82 0.95
CA LEU A 21 2.07 -2.43 1.82
C LEU A 21 1.88 -3.95 1.86
N ILE A 22 2.89 -4.70 1.41
CA ILE A 22 2.94 -6.16 1.53
C ILE A 22 3.69 -6.51 2.83
N VAL A 23 3.17 -7.45 3.61
CA VAL A 23 3.81 -7.93 4.83
C VAL A 23 3.93 -9.45 4.78
N ASP A 24 5.12 -9.92 4.44
CA ASP A 24 5.45 -11.34 4.21
C ASP A 24 6.98 -11.51 4.37
N ASP A 25 7.44 -12.55 5.06
CA ASP A 25 8.87 -12.82 5.25
C ASP A 25 9.54 -13.48 4.04
N SER A 26 8.74 -13.98 3.09
CA SER A 26 9.19 -14.53 1.82
C SER A 26 9.47 -13.42 0.80
N ILE A 27 10.77 -13.16 0.58
CA ILE A 27 11.25 -12.24 -0.46
C ILE A 27 10.70 -12.61 -1.85
N LEU A 28 10.56 -13.91 -2.13
CA LEU A 28 10.03 -14.40 -3.40
C LEU A 28 8.56 -14.00 -3.60
N ILE A 29 7.73 -14.18 -2.58
CA ILE A 29 6.31 -13.81 -2.64
C ILE A 29 6.17 -12.29 -2.76
N CYS A 30 6.91 -11.53 -1.94
CA CYS A 30 6.97 -10.07 -2.05
C CYS A 30 7.31 -9.61 -3.47
N GLY A 31 8.32 -10.24 -4.10
CA GLY A 31 8.76 -9.93 -5.45
C GLY A 31 7.70 -10.22 -6.53
N ILE A 32 7.00 -11.35 -6.42
CA ILE A 32 5.91 -11.72 -7.34
C ILE A 32 4.76 -10.73 -7.23
N VAL A 33 4.24 -10.50 -6.02
CA VAL A 33 3.10 -9.61 -5.79
C VAL A 33 3.44 -8.18 -6.21
N LYS A 34 4.64 -7.71 -5.89
CA LYS A 34 5.14 -6.41 -6.33
C LYS A 34 5.17 -6.31 -7.86
N SER A 35 5.71 -7.31 -8.56
CA SER A 35 5.77 -7.29 -10.02
C SER A 35 4.37 -7.24 -10.65
N MET A 36 3.41 -7.97 -10.10
CA MET A 36 2.02 -7.98 -10.58
C MET A 36 1.32 -6.63 -10.38
N LEU A 37 1.52 -6.00 -9.21
CA LEU A 37 0.85 -4.73 -8.88
C LEU A 37 1.50 -3.52 -9.55
N GLN A 38 2.83 -3.55 -9.77
CA GLN A 38 3.57 -2.48 -10.43
C GLN A 38 3.36 -2.42 -11.96
N GLU A 39 2.57 -3.33 -12.54
CA GLU A 39 2.09 -3.16 -13.92
C GLU A 39 1.19 -1.93 -14.08
N ASN A 40 0.64 -1.41 -12.97
CA ASN A 40 -0.11 -0.17 -12.92
C ASN A 40 0.75 0.97 -12.37
N ASP A 41 1.01 1.99 -13.20
CA ASP A 41 1.82 3.16 -12.84
C ASP A 41 1.25 3.99 -11.66
N ASP A 42 -0.06 3.84 -11.40
CA ASP A 42 -0.76 4.50 -10.30
C ASP A 42 -0.64 3.74 -8.96
N ILE A 43 0.01 2.57 -8.94
CA ILE A 43 0.22 1.78 -7.72
C ILE A 43 1.68 1.85 -7.30
N GLU A 44 1.91 2.27 -6.05
CA GLU A 44 3.20 2.16 -5.38
C GLU A 44 3.18 0.97 -4.42
N VAL A 45 4.19 0.09 -4.53
CA VAL A 45 4.26 -1.12 -3.72
C VAL A 45 5.49 -1.09 -2.81
N VAL A 46 5.24 -1.20 -1.52
CA VAL A 46 6.24 -1.30 -0.45
C VAL A 46 6.08 -2.65 0.24
N SER A 47 7.18 -3.26 0.69
CA SER A 47 7.17 -4.55 1.36
C SER A 47 7.86 -4.48 2.72
N ALA A 48 7.37 -5.23 3.69
CA ALA A 48 7.95 -5.44 5.01
C ALA A 48 8.13 -6.93 5.27
N GLY A 49 9.29 -7.33 5.80
CA GLY A 49 9.60 -8.74 6.10
C GLY A 49 9.09 -9.20 7.47
N ASN A 50 8.60 -8.29 8.30
CA ASN A 50 8.13 -8.61 9.65
C ASN A 50 7.12 -7.56 10.17
N GLY A 51 6.43 -7.90 11.26
CA GLY A 51 5.39 -7.05 11.85
C GLY A 51 5.88 -5.70 12.39
N SER A 52 7.11 -5.62 12.93
CA SER A 52 7.63 -4.36 13.49
C SER A 52 7.91 -3.36 12.38
N GLU A 53 8.61 -3.79 11.34
CA GLU A 53 8.86 -3.00 10.13
C GLU A 53 7.53 -2.58 9.47
N ALA A 54 6.57 -3.50 9.39
CA ALA A 54 5.27 -3.23 8.80
C ALA A 54 4.49 -2.15 9.59
N LEU A 55 4.54 -2.15 10.92
CA LEU A 55 3.90 -1.12 11.74
C LEU A 55 4.55 0.25 11.52
N GLU A 56 5.88 0.31 11.48
CA GLU A 56 6.59 1.54 11.19
C GLU A 56 6.27 2.10 9.80
N LEU A 57 6.21 1.22 8.79
CA LEU A 57 5.88 1.61 7.42
C LEU A 57 4.41 2.01 7.31
N ALA A 58 3.49 1.31 7.98
CA ALA A 58 2.08 1.69 7.99
C ALA A 58 1.86 3.08 8.60
N ASP A 59 2.57 3.41 9.68
CA ASP A 59 2.51 4.73 10.32
C ASP A 59 3.13 5.83 9.44
N LYS A 60 4.25 5.55 8.75
CA LYS A 60 4.96 6.53 7.92
C LYS A 60 4.27 6.79 6.57
N LEU A 61 3.73 5.74 5.95
CA LEU A 61 3.24 5.77 4.58
C LEU A 61 1.72 5.87 4.48
N THR A 62 0.99 5.55 5.56
CA THR A 62 -0.48 5.50 5.58
C THR A 62 -1.05 4.76 4.35
N PRO A 63 -0.66 3.48 4.14
CA PRO A 63 -1.00 2.75 2.93
C PRO A 63 -2.52 2.62 2.76
N ASP A 64 -2.99 2.68 1.52
CA ASP A 64 -4.39 2.51 1.14
C ASP A 64 -4.84 1.04 1.28
N LEU A 65 -3.89 0.11 1.14
CA LEU A 65 -4.10 -1.34 1.28
C LEU A 65 -2.90 -2.00 1.94
N ILE A 66 -3.17 -2.91 2.87
CA ILE A 66 -2.16 -3.79 3.46
C ILE A 66 -2.48 -5.23 3.09
N LEU A 67 -1.55 -5.91 2.41
CA LEU A 67 -1.58 -7.34 2.12
C LEU A 67 -0.74 -8.07 3.16
N LEU A 68 -1.41 -8.74 4.09
CA LEU A 68 -0.78 -9.38 5.24
C LEU A 68 -0.81 -10.90 5.09
N ASP A 69 0.34 -11.55 5.18
CA ASP A 69 0.39 -12.99 5.30
C ASP A 69 -0.18 -13.45 6.66
N ILE A 70 -1.01 -14.50 6.61
CA ILE A 70 -1.69 -15.06 7.78
C ILE A 70 -0.68 -15.84 8.64
N VAL A 71 0.40 -16.35 8.05
CA VAL A 71 1.39 -17.21 8.71
C VAL A 71 2.73 -16.47 8.86
N LEU A 72 2.70 -15.23 9.34
CA LEU A 72 3.92 -14.56 9.78
C LEU A 72 4.43 -15.18 11.10
N PRO A 73 5.66 -15.72 11.15
CA PRO A 73 6.18 -16.42 12.32
C PRO A 73 6.34 -15.53 13.56
N ASN A 74 6.47 -14.21 13.36
CA ASN A 74 6.83 -13.26 14.41
C ASN A 74 5.68 -12.35 14.89
N ILE A 75 4.50 -12.41 14.27
CA ILE A 75 3.32 -11.66 14.74
C ILE A 75 2.03 -12.35 14.31
N ALA A 76 1.09 -12.51 15.25
CA ALA A 76 -0.26 -12.91 14.87
C ALA A 76 -0.93 -11.74 14.13
N ALA A 77 -1.54 -12.01 12.96
CA ALA A 77 -2.22 -11.01 12.14
C ALA A 77 -3.23 -10.16 12.93
N THR A 78 -3.88 -10.75 13.93
CA THR A 78 -4.80 -10.06 14.85
C THR A 78 -4.12 -8.99 15.71
N ARG A 79 -2.89 -9.24 16.18
CA ARG A 79 -2.11 -8.25 16.94
C ARG A 79 -1.56 -7.15 16.04
N PHE A 80 -1.18 -7.48 14.81
CA PHE A 80 -0.81 -6.48 13.82
C PHE A 80 -1.98 -5.52 13.56
N ALA A 81 -3.18 -6.04 13.31
CA ALA A 81 -4.38 -5.23 13.09
C ALA A 81 -4.73 -4.31 14.28
N GLN A 82 -4.44 -4.72 15.52
CA GLN A 82 -4.62 -3.89 16.72
C GLN A 82 -3.59 -2.75 16.83
N GLY A 83 -2.39 -2.95 16.28
CA GLY A 83 -1.32 -1.95 16.28
C GLY A 83 -1.49 -0.88 15.20
N LEU A 84 -2.32 -1.15 14.18
CA LEU A 84 -2.65 -0.17 13.16
C LEU A 84 -3.54 0.93 13.76
N LYS A 85 -3.17 2.19 13.54
CA LYS A 85 -4.05 3.31 13.82
C LYS A 85 -5.24 3.26 12.84
N PRO A 86 -6.47 3.52 13.29
CA PRO A 86 -7.59 3.65 12.38
C PRO A 86 -7.31 4.80 11.41
N THR A 87 -7.10 4.47 10.14
CA THR A 87 -7.00 5.45 9.06
C THR A 87 -8.41 5.79 8.54
N PRO A 88 -8.64 7.02 8.05
CA PRO A 88 -9.87 7.33 7.33
C PRO A 88 -9.96 6.40 6.12
N LYS A 89 -11.05 5.61 6.03
CA LYS A 89 -11.31 4.82 4.82
C LYS A 89 -11.33 5.77 3.62
N PRO A 90 -10.64 5.43 2.51
CA PRO A 90 -10.86 6.13 1.25
C PRO A 90 -12.35 6.12 0.94
N GLN A 91 -12.95 7.29 0.90
CA GLN A 91 -14.36 7.45 0.55
C GLN A 91 -14.47 7.20 -0.95
N ILE A 92 -14.93 6.00 -1.31
CA ILE A 92 -15.31 5.71 -2.70
C ILE A 92 -16.56 6.56 -2.95
N SER A 93 -16.39 7.68 -3.65
CA SER A 93 -17.52 8.44 -4.16
C SER A 93 -18.18 7.61 -5.28
N PRO A 94 -19.52 7.56 -5.33
CA PRO A 94 -20.26 6.68 -6.25
C PRO A 94 -20.01 6.99 -7.73
#